data_AF-A0A7C4JGT4-F1
#
_entry.id   AF-A0A7C4JGT4-F1
#
_cell.length_a   1.000
_cell.length_b   1.000
_cell.length_c   1.000
_cell.angle_alpha   90.00
_cell.angle_beta   90.00
_cell.angle_gamma   90.00
#
_symmetry.space_group_name_H-M   'P 1'
#
loop_
_entity.id
_entity.type
_entity.pdbx_description
1 polymer ?
#
loop_
_entity_poly.entity_id
_entity_poly.type
_entity_poly.pdbx_seq_one_letter_code
_entity_poly.pdbx_strand_id
1 'polypeptide(L)'
;MIGRFQVMATLQAARAYALGFSLAEAKSFGLNRAIFYAAAKKGFKALKKAPPKISLPREVFKIPEKELKKIEESFTIEKVGDEMAYCVKIKGKRVFTIGNELQTPEAFKKQIESRFQGKFKEAWKEALQIVKSYDKGVLLSQRYFYEVVYKPRRDELAKKWSEMLK
;
A
#
# COMPACT_ATOMS: atom_id res chain seq x y z
N MET A 1 18.67 -3.59 -5.86
CA MET A 1 17.77 -4.44 -6.66
C MET A 1 16.32 -4.18 -6.24
N ILE A 2 15.43 -4.06 -7.21
CA ILE A 2 13.99 -3.90 -7.05
C ILE A 2 13.31 -5.26 -7.17
N GLY A 3 12.40 -5.58 -6.25
CA GLY A 3 11.66 -6.83 -6.24
C GLY A 3 10.16 -6.66 -6.51
N ARG A 4 9.46 -7.78 -6.64
CA ARG A 4 7.99 -7.85 -6.84
C ARG A 4 7.19 -7.11 -5.76
N PHE A 5 7.74 -6.99 -4.55
CA PHE A 5 7.13 -6.24 -3.45
C PHE A 5 7.12 -4.73 -3.71
N GLN A 6 8.25 -4.15 -4.14
CA GLN A 6 8.32 -2.74 -4.53
C GLN A 6 7.42 -2.44 -5.73
N VAL A 7 7.36 -3.35 -6.71
CA VAL A 7 6.44 -3.24 -7.85
C VAL A 7 4.99 -3.23 -7.40
N MET A 8 4.59 -4.17 -6.53
CA MET A 8 3.23 -4.23 -5.99
C MET A 8 2.86 -2.94 -5.26
N ALA A 9 3.74 -2.48 -4.35
CA ALA A 9 3.49 -1.28 -3.56
C ALA A 9 3.33 -0.03 -4.44
N THR A 10 4.20 0.11 -5.45
CA THR A 10 4.20 1.27 -6.35
C THR A 10 2.96 1.28 -7.24
N LEU A 11 2.58 0.15 -7.84
CA LEU A 11 1.39 0.06 -8.69
C LEU A 11 0.09 0.24 -7.89
N GLN A 12 -0.01 -0.32 -6.68
CA GLN A 12 -1.20 -0.13 -5.82
C GLN A 12 -1.31 1.32 -5.33
N ALA A 13 -0.19 1.99 -5.04
CA ALA A 13 -0.20 3.42 -4.75
C ALA A 13 -0.64 4.23 -5.98
N ALA A 14 -0.13 3.93 -7.16
CA ALA A 14 -0.55 4.57 -8.41
C ALA A 14 -2.05 4.37 -8.68
N ARG A 15 -2.58 3.17 -8.43
CA ARG A 15 -4.02 2.83 -8.49
C ARG A 15 -4.85 3.71 -7.57
N ALA A 16 -4.51 3.78 -6.29
CA ALA A 16 -5.25 4.61 -5.33
C ALA A 16 -5.21 6.10 -5.73
N TYR A 17 -4.04 6.59 -6.16
CA TYR A 17 -3.92 7.96 -6.63
C TYR A 17 -4.80 8.25 -7.86
N ALA A 18 -4.83 7.33 -8.83
CA ALA A 18 -5.70 7.43 -10.01
C ALA A 18 -7.20 7.38 -9.66
N LEU A 19 -7.56 6.73 -8.54
CA LEU A 19 -8.93 6.66 -8.01
C LEU A 19 -9.32 7.87 -7.13
N GLY A 20 -8.45 8.88 -7.01
CA GLY A 20 -8.78 10.15 -6.34
C GLY A 20 -8.25 10.28 -4.91
N PHE A 21 -7.44 9.34 -4.43
CA PHE A 21 -6.77 9.48 -3.14
C PHE A 21 -5.63 10.49 -3.21
N SER A 22 -5.39 11.22 -2.12
CA SER A 22 -4.19 12.08 -2.04
C SER A 22 -2.92 11.22 -2.13
N LEU A 23 -1.80 11.81 -2.55
CA LEU A 23 -0.53 11.08 -2.69
C LEU A 23 -0.10 10.39 -1.38
N ALA A 24 -0.39 11.00 -0.23
CA ALA A 24 -0.09 10.41 1.08
C ALA A 24 -0.95 9.16 1.36
N GLU A 25 -2.26 9.25 1.15
CA GLU A 25 -3.19 8.12 1.33
C GLU A 25 -2.88 7.00 0.33
N ALA A 26 -2.53 7.36 -0.90
CA ALA A 26 -2.16 6.42 -1.95
C ALA A 26 -0.90 5.62 -1.58
N LYS A 27 0.16 6.27 -1.11
CA LYS A 27 1.36 5.59 -0.60
C LYS A 27 1.04 4.66 0.57
N SER A 28 0.20 5.13 1.49
CA SER A 28 -0.26 4.33 2.62
C SER A 28 -0.98 3.05 2.17
N PHE A 29 -1.92 3.19 1.23
CA PHE A 29 -2.64 2.07 0.63
C PHE A 29 -1.70 1.10 -0.10
N GLY A 30 -0.80 1.62 -0.93
CA GLY A 30 0.13 0.81 -1.71
C GLY A 30 1.01 -0.09 -0.84
N LEU A 31 1.60 0.47 0.23
CA LEU A 31 2.39 -0.31 1.18
C LEU A 31 1.52 -1.38 1.88
N ASN A 32 0.33 -0.99 2.36
CA ASN A 32 -0.60 -1.89 3.02
C ASN A 32 -0.95 -3.11 2.16
N ARG A 33 -1.27 -2.89 0.87
CA ARG A 33 -1.62 -3.96 -0.07
C ARG A 33 -0.43 -4.86 -0.38
N ALA A 34 0.77 -4.30 -0.56
CA ALA A 34 1.96 -5.12 -0.77
C ALA A 34 2.24 -6.05 0.41
N ILE A 35 2.08 -5.58 1.65
CA ILE A 35 2.21 -6.39 2.86
C ILE A 35 1.11 -7.45 2.93
N PHE A 36 -0.15 -7.07 2.67
CA PHE A 36 -1.29 -7.99 2.66
C PHE A 36 -1.06 -9.18 1.71
N TYR A 37 -0.68 -8.92 0.45
CA TYR A 37 -0.42 -9.99 -0.52
C TYR A 37 0.81 -10.82 -0.18
N ALA A 38 1.85 -10.21 0.39
CA ALA A 38 3.02 -10.95 0.86
C ALA A 38 2.68 -11.91 2.01
N ALA A 39 1.81 -11.47 2.94
CA ALA A 39 1.31 -12.30 4.03
C ALA A 39 0.38 -13.41 3.53
N ALA A 40 -0.57 -13.09 2.63
CA ALA A 40 -1.50 -14.06 2.06
C ALA A 40 -0.79 -15.21 1.35
N LYS A 41 0.32 -14.94 0.65
CA LYS A 41 1.11 -15.96 -0.06
C LYS A 41 1.78 -16.98 0.88
N LYS A 42 2.14 -16.59 2.10
CA LYS A 42 2.73 -17.51 3.09
C LYS A 42 1.68 -18.43 3.75
N GLY A 43 0.41 -18.30 3.34
CA GLY A 43 -0.75 -18.85 4.03
C GLY A 43 -1.00 -18.06 5.31
N PHE A 44 -2.24 -17.70 5.58
CA PHE A 44 -2.63 -17.07 6.84
C PHE A 44 -2.56 -18.06 8.03
N LYS A 45 -1.47 -18.87 8.13
CA LYS A 45 -1.24 -19.86 9.20
C LYS A 45 -1.23 -19.24 10.61
N ALA A 46 -1.24 -17.90 10.72
CA ALA A 46 -1.29 -17.17 11.98
C ALA A 46 -2.59 -16.38 12.25
N LEU A 47 -3.59 -16.34 11.35
CA LEU A 47 -4.85 -15.59 11.58
C LEU A 47 -6.01 -16.44 12.13
N LYS A 48 -5.73 -17.63 12.67
CA LYS A 48 -6.74 -18.51 13.31
C LYS A 48 -7.16 -18.08 14.73
N LYS A 49 -6.77 -16.90 15.19
CA LYS A 49 -7.28 -16.35 16.45
C LYS A 49 -8.33 -15.29 16.11
N ALA A 50 -9.41 -15.26 16.91
CA ALA A 50 -10.44 -14.22 16.91
C ALA A 50 -9.82 -12.85 16.58
N PRO A 51 -10.54 -11.94 15.88
CA PRO A 51 -9.98 -10.65 15.47
C PRO A 51 -9.27 -10.07 16.68
N PRO A 52 -7.93 -9.91 16.63
CA PRO A 52 -7.21 -9.47 17.81
C PRO A 52 -7.85 -8.15 18.23
N LYS A 53 -7.93 -7.87 19.53
CA LYS A 53 -8.06 -6.47 19.95
C LYS A 53 -6.89 -5.75 19.26
N ILE A 54 -7.19 -4.98 18.21
CA ILE A 54 -6.21 -4.28 17.38
C ILE A 54 -5.69 -3.15 18.26
N SER A 55 -4.72 -3.44 19.12
CA SER A 55 -3.95 -2.43 19.80
C SER A 55 -2.88 -1.96 18.83
N LEU A 56 -2.98 -0.70 18.38
CA LEU A 56 -1.92 -0.08 17.59
C LEU A 56 -0.59 -0.19 18.36
N PRO A 57 0.55 -0.38 17.69
CA PRO A 57 1.82 -0.66 18.33
C PRO A 57 2.27 0.70 18.87
N ARG A 58 2.24 0.83 20.20
CA ARG A 58 2.53 2.06 20.96
C ARG A 58 3.89 2.69 20.62
N GLU A 59 4.79 1.93 20.00
CA GLU A 59 6.19 2.29 19.77
C GLU A 59 6.49 2.91 18.39
N VAL A 60 5.68 2.65 17.35
CA VAL A 60 6.03 3.07 15.97
C VAL A 60 5.84 4.57 15.77
N PHE A 61 4.91 5.15 16.53
CA PHE A 61 4.71 6.57 16.60
C PHE A 61 4.80 6.93 18.08
N LYS A 62 5.67 7.87 18.45
CA LYS A 62 5.62 8.53 19.77
C LYS A 62 4.34 9.39 19.83
N ILE A 63 3.18 8.76 19.75
CA ILE A 63 1.87 9.41 19.76
C ILE A 63 1.54 9.69 21.21
N PRO A 64 1.27 10.95 21.59
CA PRO A 64 0.73 11.27 22.89
C PRO A 64 -0.53 10.43 23.15
N GLU A 65 -0.73 9.94 24.38
CA GLU A 65 -1.81 9.01 24.74
C GLU A 65 -3.22 9.53 24.36
N LYS A 66 -3.40 10.85 24.32
CA LYS A 66 -4.62 11.53 23.83
C LYS A 66 -4.87 11.36 22.33
N GLU A 67 -3.84 11.34 21.49
CA GLU A 67 -3.98 11.11 20.06
C GLU A 67 -4.21 9.63 19.75
N LEU A 68 -3.69 8.71 20.57
CA LEU A 68 -3.95 7.26 20.47
C LEU A 68 -5.43 6.92 20.61
N LYS A 69 -6.12 7.46 21.63
CA LYS A 69 -7.57 7.27 21.80
C LYS A 69 -8.36 7.74 20.57
N LYS A 70 -8.00 8.91 20.02
CA LYS A 70 -8.64 9.43 18.79
C LYS A 70 -8.40 8.54 17.58
N ILE A 71 -7.24 7.88 17.49
CA ILE A 71 -6.90 6.99 16.38
C ILE A 71 -7.67 5.67 16.51
N GLU A 72 -7.76 5.10 17.72
CA GLU A 72 -8.57 3.91 18.03
C GLU A 72 -10.06 4.15 17.74
N GLU A 73 -10.58 5.33 18.08
CA GLU A 73 -11.96 5.74 17.79
C GLU A 73 -12.22 6.01 16.29
N SER A 74 -11.18 6.35 15.52
CA SER A 74 -11.29 6.66 14.08
C SER A 74 -11.16 5.45 13.16
N PHE A 75 -11.10 4.24 13.73
CA PHE A 75 -10.91 3.02 12.97
C PHE A 75 -12.09 2.78 12.04
N THR A 76 -11.81 2.77 10.75
CA THR A 76 -12.83 2.65 9.70
C THR A 76 -12.36 1.66 8.63
N ILE A 77 -13.32 0.95 8.03
CA ILE A 77 -13.05 0.10 6.88
C ILE A 77 -13.29 0.93 5.63
N GLU A 78 -12.24 1.15 4.86
CA GLU A 78 -12.32 1.87 3.59
C GLU A 78 -12.38 0.87 2.43
N LYS A 79 -13.18 1.20 1.42
CA LYS A 79 -13.27 0.42 0.18
C LYS A 79 -12.55 1.15 -0.95
N VAL A 80 -11.56 0.49 -1.55
CA VAL A 80 -10.97 0.91 -2.84
C VAL A 80 -11.58 0.00 -3.92
N GLY A 81 -12.77 0.40 -4.38
CA GLY A 81 -13.63 -0.44 -5.22
C GLY A 81 -14.18 -1.65 -4.45
N ASP A 82 -13.85 -2.87 -4.88
CA ASP A 82 -14.25 -4.10 -4.17
C ASP A 82 -13.27 -4.51 -3.05
N GLU A 83 -12.13 -3.82 -2.91
CA GLU A 83 -11.08 -4.14 -1.94
C GLU A 83 -11.28 -3.41 -0.61
N MET A 84 -11.45 -4.17 0.48
CA MET A 84 -11.57 -3.63 1.83
C MET A 84 -10.20 -3.57 2.53
N ALA A 85 -9.92 -2.42 3.15
CA ALA A 85 -8.73 -2.24 3.97
C ALA A 85 -9.05 -1.40 5.21
N TYR A 86 -8.47 -1.80 6.34
CA TYR A 86 -8.58 -1.04 7.59
C TYR A 86 -7.76 0.24 7.50
N CYS A 87 -8.33 1.34 7.96
CA CYS A 87 -7.63 2.61 8.06
C CYS A 87 -8.05 3.40 9.31
N VAL A 88 -7.23 4.37 9.66
CA VAL A 88 -7.47 5.36 10.72
C VAL A 88 -7.34 6.75 10.13
N LYS A 89 -8.02 7.74 10.71
CA LYS A 89 -7.89 9.14 10.29
C LYS A 89 -6.90 9.86 11.17
N ILE A 90 -5.72 10.19 10.62
CA ILE A 90 -4.71 10.99 11.30
C ILE A 90 -4.67 12.37 10.64
N LYS A 91 -4.98 13.42 11.41
CA LYS A 91 -5.00 14.82 10.92
C LYS A 91 -5.84 14.99 9.63
N GLY A 92 -7.01 14.33 9.58
CA GLY A 92 -7.94 14.38 8.44
C GLY A 92 -7.56 13.52 7.23
N LYS A 93 -6.43 12.79 7.26
CA LYS A 93 -5.99 11.91 6.18
C LYS A 93 -6.14 10.44 6.57
N ARG A 94 -6.52 9.60 5.60
CA ARG A 94 -6.60 8.14 5.79
C ARG A 94 -5.20 7.53 5.82
N VAL A 95 -4.92 6.76 6.86
CA VAL A 95 -3.71 5.95 6.99
C VAL A 95 -4.14 4.49 7.17
N PHE A 96 -3.76 3.65 6.22
CA PHE A 96 -4.10 2.24 6.21
C PHE A 96 -3.27 1.44 7.23
N THR A 97 -3.87 0.40 7.79
CA THR A 97 -3.28 -0.44 8.83
C THR A 97 -3.46 -1.92 8.54
N ILE A 98 -2.47 -2.73 8.94
CA ILE A 98 -2.52 -4.20 8.83
C ILE A 98 -1.61 -4.81 9.89
N GLY A 99 -2.06 -5.89 10.56
CA GLY A 99 -1.27 -6.56 11.60
C GLY A 99 -0.89 -5.63 12.76
N ASN A 100 -1.81 -4.73 13.11
CA ASN A 100 -1.61 -3.61 14.03
C ASN A 100 -0.64 -2.54 13.52
N GLU A 101 0.11 -2.68 12.43
CA GLU A 101 1.05 -1.65 11.98
C GLU A 101 0.41 -0.60 11.05
N LEU A 102 0.65 0.68 11.36
CA LEU A 102 0.29 1.81 10.50
C LEU A 102 1.25 1.91 9.31
N GLN A 103 0.68 2.04 8.11
CA GLN A 103 1.45 2.11 6.86
C GLN A 103 1.53 3.55 6.40
N THR A 104 2.44 4.34 6.94
CA THR A 104 2.51 5.77 6.62
C THR A 104 3.29 6.09 5.36
N PRO A 105 3.13 7.31 4.79
CA PRO A 105 3.95 7.75 3.66
C PRO A 105 5.46 7.69 3.94
N GLU A 106 5.88 7.91 5.19
CA GLU A 106 7.28 7.82 5.61
C GLU A 106 7.76 6.37 5.60
N ALA A 107 6.91 5.43 6.03
CA ALA A 107 7.18 4.00 5.93
C ALA A 107 7.28 3.56 4.47
N PHE A 108 6.40 4.05 3.59
CA PHE A 108 6.49 3.82 2.15
C PHE A 108 7.81 4.37 1.58
N LYS A 109 8.21 5.59 1.95
CA LYS A 109 9.50 6.16 1.53
C LYS A 109 10.67 5.29 1.99
N LYS A 110 10.67 4.85 3.25
CA LYS A 110 11.75 4.03 3.82
C LYS A 110 11.83 2.64 3.20
N GLN A 111 10.71 1.98 2.91
CA GLN A 111 10.68 0.59 2.42
C GLN A 111 10.69 0.46 0.90
N ILE A 112 10.08 1.43 0.21
CA ILE A 112 9.86 1.41 -1.24
C ILE A 112 10.77 2.43 -1.92
N GLU A 113 10.56 3.73 -1.71
CA GLU A 113 11.26 4.78 -2.47
C GLU A 113 12.78 4.73 -2.31
N SER A 114 13.26 4.47 -1.10
CA SER A 114 14.69 4.34 -0.80
C SER A 114 15.40 3.29 -1.65
N ARG A 115 14.68 2.22 -2.05
CA ARG A 115 15.21 1.13 -2.87
C ARG A 115 15.52 1.57 -4.29
N PHE A 116 14.91 2.66 -4.75
CA PHE A 116 15.13 3.23 -6.08
C PHE A 116 16.28 4.24 -6.14
N GLN A 117 17.03 4.45 -5.04
CA GLN A 117 18.25 5.29 -5.02
C GLN A 117 18.08 6.65 -5.71
N GLY A 118 16.96 7.34 -5.45
CA GLY A 118 16.64 8.64 -6.04
C GLY A 118 15.86 8.58 -7.37
N LYS A 119 15.83 7.45 -8.06
CA LYS A 119 15.11 7.25 -9.34
C LYS A 119 13.63 6.84 -9.18
N PHE A 120 13.07 6.97 -7.97
CA PHE A 120 11.66 6.60 -7.71
C PHE A 120 10.68 7.41 -8.57
N LYS A 121 11.00 8.68 -8.86
CA LYS A 121 10.12 9.56 -9.66
C LYS A 121 9.85 9.01 -11.06
N GLU A 122 10.85 8.36 -11.66
CA GLU A 122 10.74 7.72 -12.99
C GLU A 122 9.84 6.49 -12.91
N ALA A 123 10.09 5.60 -11.94
CA ALA A 123 9.25 4.43 -11.69
C ALA A 123 7.80 4.81 -11.35
N TRP A 124 7.59 5.89 -10.58
CA TRP A 124 6.27 6.41 -10.26
C TRP A 124 5.53 6.93 -11.49
N LYS A 125 6.22 7.65 -12.38
CA LYS A 125 5.63 8.14 -13.64
C LYS A 125 5.19 6.97 -14.52
N GLU A 126 6.05 5.96 -14.67
CA GLU A 126 5.72 4.75 -15.43
C GLU A 126 4.54 3.99 -14.80
N ALA A 127 4.55 3.79 -13.48
CA ALA A 127 3.44 3.15 -12.78
C ALA A 127 2.12 3.89 -12.98
N LEU A 128 2.12 5.23 -12.92
CA LEU A 128 0.92 6.03 -13.19
C LEU A 128 0.46 5.93 -14.64
N GLN A 129 1.38 5.92 -15.61
CA GLN A 129 1.03 5.74 -17.02
C GLN A 129 0.36 4.40 -17.25
N ILE A 130 0.93 3.32 -16.70
CA ILE A 130 0.35 1.97 -16.77
C ILE A 130 -1.04 1.95 -16.13
N VAL A 131 -1.21 2.49 -14.94
CA VAL A 131 -2.51 2.45 -14.24
C VAL A 131 -3.57 3.27 -14.99
N LYS A 132 -3.21 4.46 -15.49
CA LYS A 132 -4.14 5.34 -16.19
C LYS A 132 -4.56 4.83 -17.58
N SER A 133 -3.85 3.87 -18.16
CA SER A 133 -4.24 3.25 -19.42
C SER A 133 -5.39 2.24 -19.28
N TYR A 134 -5.85 1.96 -18.06
CA TYR A 134 -6.97 1.04 -17.81
C TYR A 134 -8.22 1.78 -17.36
N ASP A 135 -9.36 1.23 -17.73
CA ASP A 135 -10.66 1.73 -17.28
C ASP A 135 -10.82 1.67 -15.77
N LYS A 136 -11.64 2.60 -15.26
CA LYS A 136 -11.96 2.69 -13.83
C LYS A 136 -12.50 1.37 -13.27
N GLY A 137 -13.24 0.59 -14.06
CA GLY A 137 -13.75 -0.73 -13.64
C GLY A 137 -12.64 -1.74 -13.31
N VAL A 138 -11.58 -1.78 -14.12
CA VAL A 138 -10.39 -2.61 -13.86
C VAL A 138 -9.68 -2.15 -12.60
N LEU A 139 -9.57 -0.84 -12.39
CA LEU A 139 -8.94 -0.27 -11.21
C LEU A 139 -9.79 -0.44 -9.94
N LEU A 140 -11.11 -0.51 -10.04
CA LEU A 140 -11.97 -0.75 -8.88
C LEU A 140 -11.97 -2.23 -8.46
N SER A 141 -11.69 -3.16 -9.37
CA SER A 141 -11.64 -4.57 -9.01
C SER A 141 -10.24 -5.05 -8.60
N GLN A 142 -10.13 -5.59 -7.39
CA GLN A 142 -8.96 -6.22 -6.83
C GLN A 142 -8.45 -7.35 -7.73
N ARG A 143 -9.37 -8.21 -8.20
CA ARG A 143 -9.04 -9.37 -9.04
C ARG A 143 -8.51 -8.91 -10.39
N TYR A 144 -9.22 -8.01 -11.06
CA TYR A 144 -8.77 -7.52 -12.37
C TYR A 144 -7.46 -6.76 -12.25
N PHE A 145 -7.33 -5.85 -11.28
CA PHE A 145 -6.07 -5.16 -11.03
C PHE A 145 -4.91 -6.14 -10.85
N TYR A 146 -5.09 -7.19 -10.04
CA TYR A 146 -4.05 -8.19 -9.85
C TYR A 146 -3.72 -8.95 -11.14
N GLU A 147 -4.72 -9.48 -11.84
CA GLU A 147 -4.52 -10.38 -13.00
C GLU A 147 -4.09 -9.64 -14.27
N VAL A 148 -4.61 -8.44 -14.53
CA VAL A 148 -4.38 -7.71 -15.79
C VAL A 148 -3.43 -6.54 -15.64
N VAL A 149 -3.32 -5.94 -14.45
CA VAL A 149 -2.42 -4.79 -14.23
C VAL A 149 -1.09 -5.22 -13.61
N TYR A 150 -1.11 -5.98 -12.52
CA TYR A 150 0.11 -6.33 -11.79
C TYR A 150 0.82 -7.57 -12.34
N LYS A 151 0.12 -8.71 -12.37
CA LYS A 151 0.70 -10.04 -12.64
C LYS A 151 1.45 -10.14 -13.97
N PRO A 152 1.00 -9.56 -15.10
CA PRO A 152 1.67 -9.71 -16.39
C PRO A 152 3.04 -9.02 -16.46
N ARG A 153 3.26 -8.00 -15.62
CA ARG A 153 4.43 -7.11 -15.71
C ARG A 153 5.25 -7.03 -14.43
N ARG A 154 4.87 -7.74 -13.37
CA ARG A 154 5.56 -7.67 -12.07
C ARG A 154 7.06 -8.02 -12.16
N ASP A 155 7.41 -8.95 -13.04
CA ASP A 155 8.76 -9.46 -13.24
C ASP A 155 9.55 -8.55 -14.18
N GLU A 156 8.92 -8.12 -15.28
CA GLU A 156 9.47 -7.16 -16.23
C GLU A 156 9.79 -5.83 -15.55
N LEU A 157 8.84 -5.24 -14.80
CA LEU A 157 9.06 -3.99 -14.07
C LEU A 157 10.12 -4.15 -12.98
N ALA A 158 10.16 -5.28 -12.28
CA ALA A 158 11.20 -5.52 -11.27
C ALA A 158 12.60 -5.55 -11.92
N LYS A 159 12.73 -6.20 -13.08
CA LYS A 159 13.97 -6.22 -13.86
C LYS A 159 14.33 -4.82 -14.37
N LYS A 160 13.41 -4.18 -15.11
CA LYS A 160 13.60 -2.86 -15.71
C LYS A 160 13.97 -1.80 -14.67
N TRP A 161 13.22 -1.72 -13.57
CA TRP A 161 13.51 -0.78 -12.50
C TRP A 161 14.79 -1.11 -11.73
N SER A 162 15.24 -2.37 -11.72
CA SER A 162 16.55 -2.73 -11.18
C SER A 162 17.70 -2.30 -12.11
N GLU A 163 17.52 -2.45 -13.42
CA GLU A 163 18.49 -2.03 -14.43
C GLU A 163 18.65 -0.50 -14.46
N MET A 164 17.57 0.23 -14.23
CA MET A 164 17.60 1.68 -14.06
C MET A 164 18.51 2.12 -12.90
N LEU A 165 18.79 1.28 -11.90
CA LEU A 165 19.66 1.64 -10.77
C LEU A 165 21.15 1.40 -11.03
N LYS A 166 21.47 0.73 -12.13
CA LYS A 166 22.85 0.61 -12.62
C LYS A 166 23.27 1.92 -13.27
#